data_AF-A0A067DT42-F1
#
_entry.id   AF-A0A067DT42-F1
#
_cell.length_a   1.000
_cell.length_b   1.000
_cell.length_c   1.000
_cell.angle_alpha   90.00
_cell.angle_beta   90.00
_cell.angle_gamma   90.00
#
_symmetry.space_group_name_H-M   'P 1'
#
loop_
_entity.id
_entity.type
_entity.pdbx_description
1 polymer ?
#
loop_
_entity_poly.entity_id
_entity_poly.type
_entity_poly.pdbx_seq_one_letter_code
_entity_poly.pdbx_strand_id
1 'polypeptide(L)'
;MYLTSATVSLKVAEGSNTVPVKNLYLSCDPYSRILMTKHEDNGPIEGFGVARVVDLGHPEFKKGDLVWGTTGWEEYSVIKNPEGLFKIHQTELPLSYYSGILGMPGMIAWAGFYEIRAPKKGEYVFVSAASGAVG
;
A
#
# COMPACT_ATOMS: atom_id res chain seq x y z
N MET A 1 -13.41 1.48 -17.96
CA MET A 1 -12.79 0.51 -17.02
C MET A 1 -13.15 -0.86 -17.53
N TYR A 2 -12.17 -1.66 -17.94
CA TYR A 2 -12.40 -3.04 -18.36
C TYR A 2 -12.12 -3.95 -17.17
N LEU A 3 -13.09 -4.78 -16.81
CA LEU A 3 -12.87 -5.84 -15.84
C LEU A 3 -12.29 -7.04 -16.59
N THR A 4 -11.14 -7.50 -16.15
CA THR A 4 -10.54 -8.75 -16.61
C THR A 4 -10.60 -9.77 -15.49
N SER A 5 -10.72 -11.04 -15.85
CA SER A 5 -10.70 -12.14 -14.90
C SER A 5 -9.60 -13.10 -15.27
N ALA A 6 -8.80 -13.48 -14.28
CA ALA A 6 -7.76 -14.48 -14.39
C ALA A 6 -7.75 -15.32 -13.10
N THR A 7 -7.22 -16.53 -13.19
CA THR A 7 -7.07 -17.42 -12.03
C THR A 7 -5.65 -17.35 -11.53
N VAL A 8 -5.46 -17.23 -10.21
CA VAL A 8 -4.15 -17.25 -9.56
C VAL A 8 -4.07 -18.37 -8.54
N SER A 9 -2.95 -19.09 -8.51
CA SER A 9 -2.67 -20.05 -7.44
C SER A 9 -2.25 -19.31 -6.19
N LEU A 10 -3.04 -19.42 -5.12
CA LEU A 10 -2.71 -18.85 -3.82
C LEU A 10 -1.82 -19.76 -2.97
N LYS A 11 -1.62 -21.02 -3.40
CA LYS A 11 -0.66 -21.92 -2.77
C LYS A 11 0.74 -21.58 -3.25
N VAL A 12 1.61 -21.26 -2.31
CA VAL A 12 3.02 -20.96 -2.56
C VAL A 12 3.90 -22.04 -1.94
N ALA A 13 5.08 -22.27 -2.51
CA ALA A 13 6.03 -23.22 -1.94
C ALA A 13 6.52 -22.70 -0.59
N GLU A 14 6.63 -23.60 0.38
CA GLU A 14 7.15 -23.28 1.72
C GLU A 14 8.62 -22.81 1.60
N GLY A 15 8.94 -21.66 2.19
CA GLY A 15 10.25 -21.02 2.04
C GLY A 15 10.44 -20.20 0.76
N SER A 16 9.39 -20.01 -0.06
CA SER A 16 9.44 -19.05 -1.17
C SER A 16 9.44 -17.60 -0.66
N ASN A 17 10.12 -16.70 -1.36
CA ASN A 17 10.09 -15.27 -1.01
C ASN A 17 8.79 -14.57 -1.45
N THR A 18 7.66 -15.27 -1.44
CA THR A 18 6.38 -14.77 -1.95
C THR A 18 5.31 -14.77 -0.88
N VAL A 19 4.45 -13.74 -0.90
CA VAL A 19 3.36 -13.58 0.06
C VAL A 19 2.06 -13.41 -0.72
N PRO A 20 1.24 -14.47 -0.84
CA PRO A 20 -0.08 -14.35 -1.44
C PRO A 20 -1.00 -13.63 -0.44
N VAL A 21 -1.71 -12.63 -0.94
CA VAL A 21 -2.61 -11.78 -0.14
C VAL A 21 -3.98 -11.63 -0.80
N LYS A 22 -5.00 -11.39 0.02
CA LYS A 22 -6.31 -10.90 -0.40
C LYS A 22 -6.37 -9.40 -0.15
N ASN A 23 -6.60 -8.61 -1.20
CA ASN A 23 -6.68 -7.16 -1.09
C ASN A 23 -8.03 -6.76 -0.47
N LEU A 24 -8.00 -5.81 0.47
CA LEU A 24 -9.16 -5.34 1.22
C LEU A 24 -9.47 -3.88 0.91
N TYR A 25 -8.43 -3.05 0.78
CA TYR A 25 -8.52 -1.63 0.44
C TYR A 25 -7.43 -1.27 -0.55
N LEU A 26 -7.73 -0.34 -1.46
CA LEU A 26 -6.80 0.20 -2.44
C LEU A 26 -6.77 1.72 -2.29
N SER A 27 -5.58 2.30 -2.38
CA SER A 27 -5.39 3.75 -2.38
C SER A 27 -5.41 4.30 -3.79
N CYS A 28 -6.02 5.47 -3.96
CA CYS A 28 -6.01 6.25 -5.19
C CYS A 28 -5.10 7.47 -5.01
N ASP A 29 -3.82 7.30 -5.34
CA ASP A 29 -2.81 8.34 -5.13
C ASP A 29 -2.46 9.09 -6.43
N PRO A 30 -2.17 10.41 -6.39
CA PRO A 30 -1.84 11.19 -7.59
C PRO A 30 -0.64 10.67 -8.37
N TYR A 31 0.34 10.04 -7.69
CA TYR A 31 1.54 9.51 -8.35
C TYR A 31 1.21 8.39 -9.36
N SER A 32 0.12 7.65 -9.15
CA SER A 32 -0.32 6.59 -10.06
C SER A 32 -0.55 7.11 -11.48
N ARG A 33 -0.96 8.39 -11.64
CA ARG A 33 -1.11 8.99 -12.97
C ARG A 33 0.21 9.05 -13.73
N ILE A 34 1.34 9.25 -13.07
CA ILE A 34 2.66 9.33 -13.73
C ILE A 34 2.98 7.98 -14.38
N LEU A 35 2.66 6.87 -13.69
CA LEU A 35 2.90 5.49 -14.14
C LEU A 35 2.06 5.10 -15.37
N MET A 36 0.91 5.74 -15.58
CA MET A 36 0.01 5.45 -16.72
C MET A 36 0.51 6.02 -18.06
N THR A 37 1.59 6.80 -18.08
CA THR A 37 2.09 7.43 -19.31
C THR A 37 2.80 6.44 -20.23
N LYS A 38 3.25 5.29 -19.68
CA LYS A 38 3.87 4.22 -20.45
C LYS A 38 2.77 3.23 -20.89
N HIS A 39 2.53 3.12 -22.20
CA HIS A 39 1.42 2.34 -22.79
C HIS A 39 1.65 0.81 -22.83
N GLU A 40 2.51 0.26 -21.96
CA GLU A 40 2.70 -1.18 -21.88
C GLU A 40 1.64 -1.76 -20.93
N ASP A 41 0.77 -2.62 -21.46
CA ASP A 41 -0.27 -3.30 -20.69
C ASP A 41 0.37 -4.44 -19.88
N ASN A 42 0.91 -4.09 -18.71
CA ASN A 42 1.74 -4.97 -17.87
C ASN A 42 0.92 -5.77 -16.83
N GLY A 43 -0.40 -5.81 -16.95
CA GLY A 43 -1.30 -6.46 -15.99
C GLY A 43 -2.04 -5.46 -15.09
N PRO A 44 -2.45 -5.87 -13.88
CA PRO A 44 -3.17 -5.01 -12.95
C PRO A 44 -2.41 -3.73 -12.61
N ILE A 45 -3.15 -2.64 -12.36
CA ILE A 45 -2.56 -1.39 -11.85
C ILE A 45 -1.93 -1.67 -10.49
N GLU A 46 -0.69 -1.23 -10.27
CA GLU A 46 -0.04 -1.31 -8.96
C GLU A 46 -0.27 -0.03 -8.15
N GLY A 47 -0.49 -0.18 -6.85
CA GLY A 47 -0.68 0.94 -5.93
C GLY A 47 -0.58 0.52 -4.47
N PHE A 48 -0.63 1.47 -3.55
CA PHE A 48 -0.70 1.16 -2.13
C PHE A 48 -2.06 0.56 -1.78
N GLY A 49 -2.07 -0.41 -0.88
CA GLY A 49 -3.29 -1.05 -0.41
C GLY A 49 -3.10 -1.73 0.94
N VAL A 50 -4.21 -2.21 1.47
CA VAL A 50 -4.27 -3.02 2.69
C VAL A 50 -4.77 -4.39 2.30
N ALA A 51 -4.07 -5.42 2.77
CA ALA A 51 -4.33 -6.78 2.39
C ALA A 51 -4.20 -7.75 3.58
N ARG A 52 -4.73 -8.97 3.40
CA ARG A 52 -4.62 -10.06 4.35
C ARG A 52 -3.84 -11.20 3.76
N VAL A 53 -2.83 -11.69 4.46
CA VAL A 53 -2.03 -12.85 4.03
C VAL A 53 -2.91 -14.11 4.02
N VAL A 54 -2.95 -14.82 2.89
CA VAL A 54 -3.83 -15.99 2.71
C VAL A 54 -3.12 -17.34 2.78
N ASP A 55 -1.81 -17.36 2.55
CA ASP A 55 -0.99 -18.57 2.66
C ASP A 55 0.44 -18.26 3.14
N LEU A 56 1.15 -19.31 3.55
CA LEU A 56 2.47 -19.22 4.17
C LEU A 56 3.58 -19.47 3.14
N GLY A 57 4.29 -18.42 2.76
CA GLY A 57 5.50 -18.52 1.92
C GLY A 57 6.75 -18.00 2.61
N HIS A 58 6.62 -16.91 3.39
CA HIS A 58 7.73 -16.13 3.94
C HIS A 58 7.83 -16.25 5.47
N PRO A 59 9.03 -16.39 6.08
CA PRO A 59 9.19 -16.61 7.52
C PRO A 59 8.65 -15.45 8.38
N GLU A 60 8.68 -14.23 7.85
CA GLU A 60 8.19 -13.07 8.58
C GLU A 60 6.68 -12.93 8.55
N PHE A 61 5.94 -13.54 7.61
CA PHE A 61 4.49 -13.35 7.47
C PHE A 61 3.73 -14.65 7.76
N LYS A 62 2.62 -14.54 8.49
CA LYS A 62 1.74 -15.66 8.81
C LYS A 62 0.40 -15.50 8.14
N LYS A 63 -0.24 -16.61 7.79
CA LYS A 63 -1.62 -16.62 7.32
C LYS A 63 -2.52 -15.89 8.31
N GLY A 64 -3.31 -14.95 7.80
CA GLY A 64 -4.19 -14.10 8.60
C GLY A 64 -3.59 -12.75 9.00
N ASP A 65 -2.27 -12.56 8.87
CA ASP A 65 -1.64 -11.26 9.12
C ASP A 65 -2.27 -10.19 8.21
N LEU A 66 -2.50 -9.02 8.79
CA LEU A 66 -2.91 -7.82 8.06
C LEU A 66 -1.67 -7.01 7.72
N VAL A 67 -1.58 -6.56 6.47
CA VAL A 67 -0.44 -5.83 5.95
C VAL A 67 -0.89 -4.65 5.12
N TRP A 68 -0.05 -3.63 5.03
CA TRP A 68 -0.17 -2.58 4.01
C TRP A 68 1.12 -2.45 3.23
N GLY A 69 1.02 -1.96 2.00
CA GLY A 69 2.17 -1.81 1.09
C GLY A 69 1.72 -1.80 -0.36
N THR A 70 2.66 -1.99 -1.28
CA THR A 70 2.35 -2.06 -2.71
C THR A 70 1.64 -3.38 -3.04
N THR A 71 0.50 -3.29 -3.71
CA THR A 71 -0.29 -4.42 -4.18
C THR A 71 -0.91 -4.13 -5.56
N GLY A 72 -1.50 -5.14 -6.19
CA GLY A 72 -2.27 -4.97 -7.41
C GLY A 72 -3.70 -4.49 -7.14
N TRP A 73 -4.28 -3.74 -8.08
CA TRP A 73 -5.70 -3.42 -8.13
C TRP A 73 -6.49 -4.61 -8.65
N GLU A 74 -6.62 -5.61 -7.78
CA GLU A 74 -7.23 -6.92 -8.03
C GLU A 74 -7.68 -7.54 -6.70
N GLU A 75 -8.42 -8.64 -6.72
CA GLU A 75 -8.91 -9.28 -5.49
C GLU A 75 -7.80 -9.99 -4.68
N TYR A 76 -6.83 -10.57 -5.38
CA TYR A 76 -5.71 -11.30 -4.78
C TYR A 76 -4.40 -10.98 -5.51
N SER A 77 -3.34 -10.77 -4.76
CA SER A 77 -2.00 -10.51 -5.31
C SER A 77 -0.98 -11.50 -4.77
N VAL A 78 -0.02 -11.89 -5.60
CA VAL A 78 1.16 -12.67 -5.16
C VAL A 78 2.34 -11.73 -5.08
N ILE A 79 2.64 -11.24 -3.88
CA ILE A 79 3.72 -10.27 -3.66
C ILE A 79 5.06 -11.01 -3.71
N LYS A 80 5.88 -10.68 -4.72
CA LYS A 80 7.18 -11.33 -4.96
C LYS A 80 8.35 -10.70 -4.20
N ASN A 81 8.18 -9.45 -3.76
CA ASN A 81 9.15 -8.74 -2.93
C ASN A 81 8.45 -8.23 -1.66
N PRO A 82 8.44 -9.01 -0.57
CA PRO A 82 7.70 -8.66 0.63
C PRO A 82 8.39 -7.60 1.51
N GLU A 83 9.60 -7.13 1.17
CA GLU A 83 10.31 -6.09 1.93
C GLU A 83 9.54 -4.76 2.00
N GLY A 84 8.68 -4.49 1.02
CA GLY A 84 7.80 -3.31 0.99
C GLY A 84 6.47 -3.48 1.73
N LEU A 85 6.24 -4.63 2.38
CA LEU A 85 5.04 -4.88 3.17
C LEU A 85 5.29 -4.57 4.64
N PHE A 86 4.36 -3.83 5.23
CA PHE A 86 4.36 -3.48 6.64
C PHE A 86 3.21 -4.19 7.33
N LYS A 87 3.52 -4.90 8.43
CA LYS A 87 2.49 -5.52 9.25
C LYS A 87 1.68 -4.49 10.03
N ILE A 88 0.37 -4.71 10.06
CA ILE A 88 -0.57 -3.92 10.84
C ILE A 88 -0.72 -4.59 12.22
N HIS A 89 -0.27 -3.90 13.25
CA HIS A 89 -0.37 -4.37 14.64
C HIS A 89 -1.58 -3.77 15.37
N GLN A 90 -1.95 -2.53 15.07
CA GLN A 90 -3.09 -1.82 15.67
C GLN A 90 -4.36 -2.09 14.86
N THR A 91 -4.98 -3.23 15.14
CA THR A 91 -6.15 -3.73 14.40
C THR A 91 -7.48 -3.17 14.91
N GLU A 92 -7.46 -2.43 16.02
CA GLU A 92 -8.60 -1.72 16.58
C GLU A 92 -8.97 -0.45 15.79
N LEU A 93 -8.04 0.06 14.98
CA LEU A 93 -8.27 1.21 14.10
C LEU A 93 -8.87 0.75 12.76
N PRO A 94 -9.66 1.60 12.07
CA PRO A 94 -10.16 1.26 10.74
C PRO A 94 -9.01 0.92 9.79
N LEU A 95 -9.03 -0.29 9.21
CA LEU A 95 -7.94 -0.75 8.35
C LEU A 95 -7.68 0.17 7.16
N SER A 96 -8.70 0.85 6.64
CA SER A 96 -8.56 1.83 5.56
C SER A 96 -7.64 3.00 5.90
N TYR A 97 -7.38 3.28 7.19
CA TYR A 97 -6.44 4.35 7.60
C TYR A 97 -5.01 4.05 7.15
N TYR A 98 -4.64 2.78 6.99
CA TYR A 98 -3.33 2.37 6.47
C TYR A 98 -3.18 2.57 4.96
N SER A 99 -4.24 2.95 4.24
CA SER A 99 -4.16 3.47 2.88
C SER A 99 -3.93 5.00 2.85
N GLY A 100 -3.88 5.67 4.01
CA GLY A 100 -3.79 7.13 4.11
C GLY A 100 -2.97 7.58 5.31
N ILE A 101 -3.64 8.06 6.37
CA ILE A 101 -3.02 8.71 7.54
C ILE A 101 -2.05 7.82 8.33
N LEU A 102 -2.23 6.50 8.32
CA LEU A 102 -1.31 5.53 8.94
C LEU A 102 -0.42 4.81 7.91
N GLY A 103 -0.57 5.15 6.64
CA GLY A 103 0.19 4.59 5.53
C GLY A 103 1.16 5.60 4.92
N MET A 104 1.40 5.44 3.62
CA MET A 104 2.33 6.28 2.86
C MET A 104 2.00 7.79 2.95
N PRO A 105 0.74 8.25 2.73
CA PRO A 105 0.43 9.68 2.81
C PRO A 105 0.74 10.33 4.16
N GLY A 106 0.40 9.67 5.28
CA GLY A 106 0.71 10.17 6.62
C GLY A 106 2.21 10.23 6.91
N MET A 107 2.96 9.22 6.46
CA MET A 107 4.43 9.22 6.59
C MET A 107 5.07 10.37 5.80
N ILE A 108 4.56 10.67 4.60
CA ILE A 108 5.05 11.79 3.78
C ILE A 108 4.74 13.14 4.44
N ALA A 109 3.54 13.31 5.00
CA ALA A 109 3.18 14.53 5.73
C ALA A 109 4.12 14.75 6.92
N TRP A 110 4.35 13.71 7.72
CA TRP A 110 5.23 13.78 8.89
C TRP A 110 6.68 14.08 8.51
N ALA A 111 7.26 13.33 7.57
CA ALA A 111 8.65 13.52 7.16
C ALA A 111 8.85 14.88 6.46
N GLY A 112 7.92 15.28 5.59
CA GLY A 112 7.97 16.57 4.91
C GLY A 112 7.91 17.73 5.90
N PHE A 113 7.01 17.66 6.87
CA PHE A 113 6.84 18.75 7.84
C PHE A 113 7.94 18.77 8.89
N TYR A 114 8.18 17.68 9.61
CA TYR A 114 9.09 17.67 10.75
C TYR A 114 10.57 17.54 10.37
N GLU A 115 10.91 16.68 9.40
CA GLU A 115 12.30 16.39 9.05
C GLU A 115 12.84 17.35 7.97
N ILE A 116 12.05 17.63 6.92
CA ILE A 116 12.51 18.45 5.80
C ILE A 116 12.31 19.95 6.07
N ARG A 117 11.12 20.35 6.52
CA ARG A 117 10.80 21.76 6.78
C ARG A 117 11.28 22.24 8.15
N ALA A 118 11.33 21.36 9.15
CA ALA A 118 11.77 21.64 10.51
C ALA A 118 11.22 22.98 11.08
N PRO A 119 9.88 23.15 11.10
CA PRO A 119 9.24 24.43 11.38
C PRO A 119 9.43 24.85 12.83
N LYS A 120 9.40 26.16 13.05
CA LYS A 120 9.51 26.78 14.38
C LYS A 120 8.17 27.36 14.82
N LYS A 121 7.98 27.39 16.14
CA LYS A 121 6.79 28.02 16.74
C LYS A 121 6.70 29.49 16.31
N GLY A 122 5.54 29.87 15.76
CA GLY A 122 5.26 31.24 15.31
C GLY A 122 5.54 31.49 13.83
N GLU A 123 6.00 30.49 13.07
CA GLU A 123 6.14 30.59 11.62
C GLU A 123 4.78 30.52 10.90
N TYR A 124 4.72 31.11 9.71
CA TYR A 124 3.59 31.03 8.80
C TYR A 124 3.83 29.91 7.78
N VAL A 125 2.85 29.02 7.61
CA VAL A 125 2.93 27.87 6.71
C VAL A 125 1.84 27.99 5.64
N PHE A 126 2.23 27.76 4.40
CA PHE A 126 1.29 27.61 3.29
C PHE A 126 1.31 26.16 2.80
N VAL A 127 0.12 25.57 2.68
CA VAL A 127 -0.07 24.20 2.17
C VAL A 127 -0.98 24.28 0.96
N SER A 128 -0.47 23.87 -0.21
CA SER A 128 -1.31 23.67 -1.39
C SER A 128 -2.02 22.32 -1.30
N ALA A 129 -3.20 22.20 -1.93
CA ALA A 129 -4.03 20.98 -1.86
C ALA A 129 -4.29 20.48 -0.42
N ALA A 130 -4.48 21.40 0.54
CA ALA A 130 -4.61 21.16 1.98
C ALA A 130 -5.83 20.32 2.43
N SER A 131 -6.64 19.81 1.49
CA SER A 131 -7.72 18.87 1.77
C SER A 131 -7.39 17.44 1.31
N GLY A 132 -6.23 17.22 0.69
CA GLY A 132 -5.74 15.91 0.30
C GLY A 132 -5.12 15.17 1.48
N ALA A 133 -4.87 13.87 1.34
CA ALA A 133 -4.40 13.04 2.47
C ALA A 133 -3.05 13.47 3.08
N VAL A 134 -2.19 14.16 2.32
CA VAL A 134 -0.88 14.66 2.77
C VAL A 134 -0.96 16.07 3.37
N GLY A 135 -1.86 16.91 2.83
CA GLY A 135 -1.93 18.34 3.16
C GLY A 135 -2.78 18.58 4.40
#